data_AF-A0A285LY09-F1
#
_entry.id   AF-A0A285LY09-F1
#
_cell.length_a   1.000
_cell.length_b   1.000
_cell.length_c   1.000
_cell.angle_alpha   90.00
_cell.angle_beta   90.00
_cell.angle_gamma   90.00
#
_symmetry.space_group_name_H-M   'P 1'
#
loop_
_entity.id
_entity.type
_entity.pdbx_description
1 polymer ?
#
loop_
_entity_poly.entity_id
_entity_poly.type
_entity_poly.pdbx_seq_one_letter_code
_entity_poly.pdbx_strand_id
1 'polypeptide(L)'
;MDEKLEHFLLYELSDDWAAVATFDGMVARITPETYSRGVVLDVIRELGAKGYIRFGSFPGGGRGWEPWDVSIDEAIHRVAHGYNGIRGYLDIPDSEIGSTEVFRADLLEEGERRLAELGSPYEKYGDPWADTPRRSHH
;
A
#
# COMPACT_ATOMS: atom_id res chain seq x y z
N MET A 1 7.14 5.17 -11.26
CA MET A 1 6.98 5.67 -9.87
C MET A 1 8.14 6.55 -9.44
N ASP A 2 7.90 7.48 -8.52
CA ASP A 2 8.92 8.30 -7.83
C ASP A 2 9.79 7.41 -6.90
N GLU A 3 11.12 7.57 -6.92
CA GLU A 3 12.04 6.70 -6.14
C GLU A 3 11.86 6.87 -4.63
N LYS A 4 11.59 8.09 -4.15
CA LYS A 4 11.37 8.34 -2.72
C LYS A 4 10.09 7.62 -2.27
N LEU A 5 9.03 7.67 -3.07
CA LEU A 5 7.79 6.93 -2.80
C LEU A 5 8.00 5.41 -2.80
N GLU A 6 8.67 4.87 -3.82
CA GLU A 6 9.03 3.44 -3.89
C GLU A 6 9.78 3.01 -2.62
N HIS A 7 10.81 3.76 -2.25
CA HIS A 7 11.68 3.43 -1.13
C HIS A 7 10.92 3.38 0.21
N PHE A 8 10.08 4.38 0.49
CA PHE A 8 9.25 4.36 1.71
C PHE A 8 8.23 3.21 1.69
N LEU A 9 7.57 2.95 0.56
CA LEU A 9 6.60 1.85 0.49
C LEU A 9 7.25 0.49 0.72
N LEU A 10 8.41 0.23 0.10
CA LEU A 10 9.16 -1.01 0.32
C LEU A 10 9.60 -1.14 1.79
N TYR A 11 10.01 -0.04 2.41
CA TYR A 11 10.38 -0.04 3.82
C TYR A 11 9.19 -0.38 4.73
N GLU A 12 8.03 0.26 4.54
CA GLU A 12 6.82 -0.06 5.32
C GLU A 12 6.38 -1.53 5.13
N LEU A 13 6.43 -2.03 3.89
CA LEU A 13 6.13 -3.41 3.54
C LEU A 13 7.10 -4.42 4.14
N SER A 14 8.33 -4.01 4.49
CA SER A 14 9.32 -4.88 5.11
C SER A 14 9.09 -5.11 6.61
N ASP A 15 8.30 -4.24 7.25
CA ASP A 15 7.95 -4.37 8.67
C ASP A 15 6.70 -5.24 8.88
N ASP A 16 5.65 -5.02 8.06
CA ASP A 16 4.39 -5.78 8.12
C ASP A 16 3.61 -5.70 6.79
N TRP A 17 2.51 -6.46 6.69
CA TRP A 17 1.57 -6.37 5.58
C TRP A 17 0.94 -4.97 5.45
N ALA A 18 1.07 -4.35 4.27
CA ALA A 18 0.54 -3.02 4.02
C ALA A 18 -0.91 -3.06 3.53
N ALA A 19 -1.81 -2.36 4.21
CA ALA A 19 -3.18 -2.11 3.73
C ALA A 19 -3.20 -1.01 2.67
N VAL A 20 -4.32 -0.86 1.95
CA VAL A 20 -4.50 0.25 0.99
C VAL A 20 -4.29 1.63 1.62
N ALA A 21 -4.61 1.78 2.92
CA ALA A 21 -4.38 3.00 3.69
C ALA A 21 -2.90 3.42 3.74
N THR A 22 -1.98 2.45 3.81
CA THR A 22 -0.53 2.72 3.80
C THR A 22 -0.13 3.38 2.47
N PHE A 23 -0.61 2.83 1.34
CA PHE A 23 -0.36 3.40 0.02
C PHE A 23 -1.00 4.78 -0.15
N ASP A 24 -2.27 4.92 0.25
CA ASP A 24 -3.00 6.19 0.20
C ASP A 24 -2.26 7.31 0.96
N GLY A 25 -1.91 7.06 2.22
CA GLY A 25 -1.19 8.02 3.06
C GLY A 25 0.20 8.36 2.51
N MET A 26 0.91 7.38 1.96
CA MET A 26 2.24 7.59 1.43
C MET A 26 2.24 8.40 0.13
N VAL A 27 1.35 8.09 -0.82
CA VAL A 27 1.21 8.88 -2.06
C VAL A 27 0.76 10.31 -1.74
N ALA A 28 -0.21 10.47 -0.85
CA ALA A 28 -0.69 11.79 -0.42
C ALA A 28 0.43 12.63 0.20
N ARG A 29 1.36 11.98 0.91
CA ARG A 29 2.45 12.65 1.60
C ARG A 29 3.64 12.98 0.71
N ILE A 30 4.12 12.01 -0.06
CA ILE A 30 5.36 12.13 -0.82
C ILE A 30 5.12 12.84 -2.15
N THR A 31 3.96 12.60 -2.78
CA THR A 31 3.61 13.13 -4.09
C THR A 31 2.25 13.86 -4.05
N PRO A 32 2.06 14.90 -3.21
CA PRO A 32 0.77 15.54 -2.99
C PRO A 32 0.18 16.17 -4.28
N GLU A 33 1.05 16.70 -5.15
CA GLU A 33 0.65 17.38 -6.39
C GLU A 33 -0.06 16.45 -7.39
N THR A 34 0.23 15.16 -7.31
CA THR A 34 -0.34 14.12 -8.19
C THR A 34 -1.27 13.17 -7.45
N TYR A 35 -1.55 13.44 -6.17
CA TYR A 35 -2.34 12.52 -5.36
C TYR A 35 -3.76 12.37 -5.90
N SER A 36 -4.15 11.12 -6.12
CA SER A 36 -5.53 10.70 -6.36
C SER A 36 -5.65 9.21 -6.06
N ARG A 37 -6.86 8.73 -5.80
CA ARG A 37 -7.11 7.29 -5.61
C ARG A 37 -6.69 6.45 -6.82
N GLY A 38 -6.82 7.00 -8.04
CA GLY A 38 -6.34 6.35 -9.26
C GLY A 38 -4.82 6.17 -9.24
N VAL A 39 -4.08 7.20 -8.86
CA VAL A 39 -2.61 7.13 -8.74
C VAL A 39 -2.18 6.14 -7.66
N VAL A 40 -2.91 6.03 -6.55
CA VAL A 40 -2.66 5.01 -5.53
C VAL A 40 -2.79 3.60 -6.10
N LEU A 41 -3.85 3.32 -6.88
CA LEU A 41 -4.03 2.04 -7.56
C LEU A 41 -2.94 1.77 -8.60
N ASP A 42 -2.48 2.80 -9.33
CA ASP A 42 -1.38 2.67 -10.28
C ASP A 42 -0.05 2.36 -9.59
N VAL A 43 0.21 2.95 -8.42
CA VAL A 43 1.39 2.63 -7.60
C VAL A 43 1.36 1.18 -7.13
N ILE A 44 0.22 0.70 -6.61
CA ILE A 44 0.05 -0.71 -6.22
C ILE A 44 0.25 -1.62 -7.44
N ARG A 45 -0.31 -1.26 -8.60
CA ARG A 45 -0.13 -2.01 -9.85
C ARG A 45 1.34 -2.09 -10.25
N GLU A 46 2.06 -0.96 -10.21
CA GLU A 46 3.47 -0.90 -10.60
C GLU A 46 4.34 -1.77 -9.69
N LEU A 47 4.12 -1.75 -8.37
CA LEU A 47 4.81 -2.63 -7.43
C LEU A 47 4.54 -4.11 -7.70
N GLY A 48 3.28 -4.47 -7.97
CA GLY A 48 2.90 -5.81 -8.36
C GLY A 48 3.55 -6.25 -9.68
N ALA A 49 3.58 -5.37 -10.68
CA ALA A 49 4.17 -5.64 -11.99
C ALA A 49 5.69 -5.79 -11.95
N LYS A 50 6.35 -5.07 -11.03
CA LYS A 50 7.79 -5.24 -10.73
C LYS A 50 8.09 -6.52 -9.93
N GLY A 51 7.07 -7.24 -9.47
CA GLY A 51 7.22 -8.43 -8.64
C GLY A 51 7.68 -8.11 -7.21
N TYR A 52 7.49 -6.86 -6.76
CA TYR A 52 7.90 -6.45 -5.41
C TYR A 52 6.90 -6.84 -4.35
N ILE A 53 5.62 -6.97 -4.72
CA ILE A 53 4.56 -7.33 -3.77
C ILE A 53 3.72 -8.49 -4.27
N ARG A 54 3.14 -9.22 -3.33
CA ARG A 54 2.06 -10.18 -3.54
C ARG A 54 0.73 -9.60 -3.05
N PHE A 55 -0.31 -9.79 -3.84
CA PHE A 55 -1.66 -9.37 -3.49
C PHE A 55 -2.36 -10.42 -2.63
N GLY A 56 -3.14 -9.98 -1.66
CA GLY A 56 -3.97 -10.85 -0.84
C GLY A 56 -4.93 -10.08 0.05
N SER A 57 -5.67 -10.83 0.86
CA SER A 57 -6.63 -10.28 1.82
C SER A 57 -6.92 -11.28 2.93
N PHE A 58 -7.48 -10.81 4.03
CA PHE A 58 -8.13 -11.68 5.01
C PHE A 58 -9.54 -12.05 4.52
N PRO A 59 -9.83 -13.33 4.25
CA PRO A 59 -11.12 -13.74 3.67
C PRO A 59 -12.25 -13.84 4.71
N GLY A 60 -12.04 -13.29 5.91
CA GLY A 60 -13.00 -13.27 7.02
C GLY A 60 -13.16 -14.61 7.74
N GLY A 61 -13.96 -14.59 8.82
CA GLY A 61 -14.31 -15.79 9.59
C GLY A 61 -13.18 -16.36 10.45
N GLY A 62 -12.23 -15.53 10.87
CA GLY A 62 -11.08 -15.95 11.69
C GLY A 62 -9.96 -16.65 10.90
N ARG A 63 -10.05 -16.66 9.56
CA ARG A 63 -8.98 -17.17 8.69
C ARG A 63 -7.83 -16.17 8.58
N GLY A 64 -6.63 -16.72 8.42
CA GLY A 64 -5.42 -15.93 8.18
C GLY A 64 -5.43 -15.23 6.82
N TRP A 65 -4.39 -14.44 6.57
CA TRP A 65 -4.18 -13.81 5.29
C TRP A 65 -3.99 -14.87 4.21
N GLU A 66 -4.62 -14.67 3.05
CA GLU A 66 -4.48 -15.56 1.90
C GLU A 66 -4.04 -14.77 0.66
N PRO A 67 -3.05 -15.27 -0.09
CA PRO A 67 -2.64 -14.66 -1.35
C PRO A 67 -3.70 -14.87 -2.42
N TRP A 68 -3.81 -13.92 -3.35
CA TRP A 68 -4.67 -14.06 -4.52
C TRP A 68 -3.90 -14.65 -5.70
N ASP A 69 -4.32 -15.83 -6.16
CA ASP A 69 -3.82 -16.45 -7.40
C ASP A 69 -4.63 -15.97 -8.61
N VAL A 70 -4.38 -14.71 -9.00
CA VAL A 70 -5.06 -14.03 -10.12
C VAL A 70 -4.09 -13.10 -10.85
N SER A 71 -4.49 -12.60 -12.02
CA SER A 71 -3.73 -11.57 -12.73
C SER A 71 -3.67 -10.26 -11.93
N ILE A 72 -2.64 -9.45 -12.19
CA ILE A 72 -2.50 -8.12 -11.58
C ILE A 72 -3.74 -7.26 -11.88
N ASP A 73 -4.29 -7.33 -13.09
CA ASP A 73 -5.48 -6.56 -13.46
C ASP A 73 -6.70 -6.96 -12.63
N GLU A 74 -6.91 -8.25 -12.39
CA GLU A 74 -7.98 -8.76 -11.54
C GLU A 74 -7.75 -8.39 -10.06
N ALA A 75 -6.49 -8.47 -9.59
CA ALA A 75 -6.15 -8.04 -8.24
C ALA A 75 -6.45 -6.55 -8.04
N ILE A 76 -6.04 -5.69 -8.97
CA ILE A 76 -6.33 -4.25 -8.92
C ILE A 76 -7.82 -3.98 -9.03
N HIS A 77 -8.55 -4.71 -9.88
CA HIS A 77 -10.01 -4.63 -9.95
C HIS A 77 -10.66 -4.93 -8.60
N ARG A 78 -10.20 -5.97 -7.88
CA ARG A 78 -10.66 -6.30 -6.52
C ARG A 78 -10.34 -5.21 -5.51
N VAL A 79 -9.14 -4.63 -5.54
CA VAL A 79 -8.79 -3.52 -4.64
C VAL A 79 -9.69 -2.31 -4.92
N ALA A 80 -9.91 -1.99 -6.20
CA ALA A 80 -10.65 -0.82 -6.64
C ALA A 80 -12.15 -0.92 -6.31
N HIS A 81 -12.78 -2.06 -6.58
CA HIS A 81 -14.24 -2.24 -6.59
C HIS A 81 -14.77 -3.19 -5.52
N GLY A 82 -13.88 -3.89 -4.83
CA GLY A 82 -14.23 -4.74 -3.70
C GLY A 82 -14.01 -6.23 -3.97
N TYR A 83 -13.99 -6.98 -2.87
CA TYR A 83 -13.80 -8.41 -2.87
C TYR A 83 -14.44 -9.02 -1.63
N ASN A 84 -15.04 -10.21 -1.77
CA ASN A 84 -15.60 -10.98 -0.66
C ASN A 84 -16.57 -10.19 0.25
N GLY A 85 -17.41 -9.35 -0.35
CA GLY A 85 -18.40 -8.52 0.35
C GLY A 85 -17.83 -7.25 1.00
N ILE A 86 -16.53 -6.99 0.88
CA ILE A 86 -15.88 -5.75 1.31
C ILE A 86 -15.90 -4.75 0.16
N ARG A 87 -16.31 -3.50 0.44
CA ARG A 87 -16.32 -2.41 -0.56
C ARG A 87 -14.91 -2.06 -1.01
N GLY A 88 -14.78 -1.76 -2.30
CA GLY A 88 -13.52 -1.36 -2.91
C GLY A 88 -13.07 0.04 -2.49
N TYR A 89 -11.78 0.29 -2.67
CA TYR A 89 -11.14 1.56 -2.34
C TYR A 89 -11.73 2.75 -3.10
N LEU A 90 -12.31 2.59 -4.29
CA LEU A 90 -12.99 3.67 -5.00
C LEU A 90 -14.40 3.96 -4.48
N ASP A 91 -15.02 3.01 -3.77
CA ASP A 91 -16.43 3.05 -3.38
C ASP A 91 -16.66 3.39 -1.90
N ILE A 92 -15.58 3.59 -1.12
CA ILE A 92 -15.63 3.98 0.30
C ILE A 92 -15.41 5.48 0.50
N PRO A 93 -15.97 6.11 1.55
CA PRO A 93 -15.63 7.48 1.93
C PRO A 93 -14.21 7.57 2.52
N ASP A 94 -13.60 8.76 2.49
CA ASP A 94 -12.22 8.98 3.00
C ASP A 94 -12.05 8.53 4.46
N SER A 95 -13.08 8.74 5.29
CA SER A 95 -13.08 8.34 6.69
C SER A 95 -12.95 6.84 6.93
N GLU A 96 -13.24 6.01 5.91
CA GLU A 96 -13.17 4.56 5.99
C GLU A 96 -11.89 3.97 5.36
N ILE A 97 -11.06 4.80 4.70
CA ILE A 97 -9.80 4.33 4.08
C ILE A 97 -8.91 3.66 5.12
N GLY A 98 -8.81 4.24 6.31
CA GLY A 98 -7.96 3.71 7.39
C GLY A 98 -8.42 2.37 7.97
N SER A 99 -9.67 1.95 7.73
CA SER A 99 -10.25 0.73 8.32
C SER A 99 -10.70 -0.30 7.28
N THR A 100 -10.46 -0.06 5.99
CA THR A 100 -10.80 -1.05 4.96
C THR A 100 -9.77 -2.17 4.91
N GLU A 101 -10.25 -3.41 4.87
CA GLU A 101 -9.44 -4.63 4.80
C GLU A 101 -9.62 -5.36 3.44
N VAL A 102 -10.03 -4.62 2.40
CA VAL A 102 -10.22 -5.19 1.05
C VAL A 102 -8.93 -5.81 0.48
N PHE A 103 -7.77 -5.34 0.95
CA PHE A 103 -6.46 -5.67 0.40
C PHE A 103 -5.37 -5.50 1.44
N ARG A 104 -4.42 -6.46 1.43
CA ARG A 104 -3.16 -6.43 2.18
C ARG A 104 -2.04 -6.94 1.27
N ALA A 105 -1.04 -6.11 1.05
CA ALA A 105 0.17 -6.45 0.31
C ALA A 105 1.19 -7.13 1.20
N ASP A 106 1.86 -8.13 0.66
CA ASP A 106 3.01 -8.82 1.26
C ASP A 106 4.26 -8.54 0.41
N LEU A 107 5.41 -8.31 1.05
CA LEU A 107 6.66 -8.03 0.35
C LEU A 107 7.25 -9.34 -0.22
N LEU A 108 7.78 -9.27 -1.44
CA LEU A 108 8.46 -10.39 -2.09
C LEU A 108 9.98 -10.22 -2.04
N GLU A 109 10.72 -11.31 -2.23
CA GLU A 109 12.19 -11.34 -2.24
C GLU A 109 12.81 -10.29 -3.19
N GLU A 110 12.19 -10.05 -4.33
CA GLU A 110 12.62 -9.02 -5.28
C GLU A 110 12.47 -7.59 -4.70
N GLY A 111 11.39 -7.34 -3.94
CA GLY A 111 11.17 -6.11 -3.20
C GLY A 111 12.15 -5.95 -2.03
N GLU A 112 12.45 -7.03 -1.30
CA GLU A 112 13.47 -7.04 -0.26
C GLU A 112 14.86 -6.71 -0.82
N ARG A 113 15.23 -7.32 -1.95
CA ARG A 113 16.51 -7.03 -2.62
C ARG A 113 16.58 -5.56 -3.03
N ARG A 114 15.50 -5.04 -3.62
CA ARG A 114 15.42 -3.62 -4.00
C ARG A 114 15.54 -2.70 -2.78
N LEU A 115 14.91 -3.03 -1.66
CA LEU A 115 15.04 -2.27 -0.42
C LEU A 115 16.47 -2.29 0.11
N ALA A 116 17.13 -3.45 0.09
CA ALA A 116 18.51 -3.60 0.54
C ALA A 116 19.49 -2.75 -0.29
N GLU A 117 19.26 -2.59 -1.59
CA GLU A 117 20.04 -1.69 -2.46
C GLU A 117 19.86 -0.21 -2.08
N LEU A 118 18.66 0.17 -1.63
CA LEU A 118 18.30 1.55 -1.32
C LEU A 118 18.66 1.98 0.11
N GLY A 119 18.76 1.01 1.05
CA GLY A 119 19.07 1.27 2.46
C GLY A 119 17.86 1.85 3.23
N SER A 120 18.10 2.75 4.19
CA SER A 120 17.04 3.38 4.99
C SER A 120 16.50 4.65 4.32
N PRO A 121 15.18 4.76 4.07
CA PRO A 121 14.60 5.98 3.52
C PRO A 121 14.62 7.13 4.53
N TYR A 122 14.59 6.83 5.84
CA TYR A 122 14.69 7.84 6.90
C TYR A 122 16.09 8.46 6.98
N GLU A 123 17.14 7.67 6.76
CA GLU A 123 18.50 8.20 6.69
C GLU A 123 18.73 9.02 5.41
N LYS A 124 18.15 8.57 4.28
CA LYS A 124 18.34 9.20 2.98
C LYS A 124 17.50 10.47 2.78
N TYR A 125 16.27 10.48 3.27
CA TYR A 125 15.28 11.54 2.99
C TYR A 125 14.72 12.24 4.23
N GLY A 126 15.02 11.76 5.43
CA GLY A 126 14.38 12.22 6.67
C GLY A 126 12.96 11.69 6.86
N ASP A 127 12.37 12.00 8.01
CA ASP A 127 11.00 11.64 8.36
C ASP A 127 9.99 12.48 7.52
N PRO A 128 9.20 11.87 6.62
CA PRO A 128 8.23 12.61 5.81
C PRO A 128 7.03 13.13 6.63
N TRP A 129 6.90 12.73 7.89
CA TRP A 129 5.92 13.21 8.85
C TRP A 129 6.46 14.28 9.81
N ALA A 130 7.74 14.67 9.73
CA ALA A 130 8.38 15.59 10.68
C ALA A 130 7.60 16.90 10.95
N ASP A 131 6.95 17.45 9.92
CA ASP A 131 6.19 18.70 10.00
C ASP A 131 4.70 18.50 10.37
N THR A 132 4.28 17.27 10.67
CA THR A 132 2.90 16.96 11.05
C THR A 132 2.77 17.06 12.57
N PRO A 133 1.91 17.96 13.09
CA PRO A 133 1.57 17.92 14.51
C PRO A 133 0.99 16.53 14.81
N ARG A 134 1.61 15.79 15.74
CA ARG A 134 1.05 14.51 16.20
C ARG A 134 -0.36 14.79 16.69
N ARG A 135 -1.38 14.25 16.01
CA ARG A 135 -2.74 14.24 16.56
C ARG A 135 -2.72 13.28 17.74
N SER A 136 -2.63 13.84 18.95
CA SER A 136 -2.92 13.13 20.18
C SER A 136 -4.36 12.62 20.07
N HIS A 137 -4.52 11.31 19.83
CA HIS A 137 -5.81 10.68 20.04
C HIS A 137 -6.06 10.66 21.56
N HIS A 138 -7.08 11.42 21.97
CA HIS A 138 -7.66 11.41 23.31
C HIS A 138 -8.41 10.10 23.56
#